data_AF-A0A392QKU0-F1
#
_entry.id   AF-A0A392QKU0-F1
#
_cell.length_a   1.000
_cell.length_b   1.000
_cell.length_c   1.000
_cell.angle_alpha   90.00
_cell.angle_beta   90.00
_cell.angle_gamma   90.00
#
_symmetry.space_group_name_H-M   'P 1'
#
loop_
_entity.id
_entity.type
_entity.pdbx_description
1 polymer ?
#
loop_
_entity_poly.entity_id
_entity_poly.type
_entity_poly.pdbx_seq_one_letter_code
_entity_poly.pdbx_strand_id
1 'polypeptide(L)'
;MYFSLNGYILLQLQDSSEICLPSLKVLHLLDMYDLDLNSVSVLLSGCLILEHLELSFHPGSLAKLRVSSSSLKWLTIEVENSVGACLEIDTPNLKYLSLTNITFNDAAAVGNLHNVEEAYLHVFSTSKSEFVEPLLNLLRVLSRIKHLELHSSTKK
;
A
#
# COMPACT_ATOMS: atom_id res chain seq x y z
N MET A 1 24.41 4.61 -9.27
CA MET A 1 24.33 4.67 -7.80
C MET A 1 22.89 4.34 -7.43
N TYR A 2 22.67 3.42 -6.49
CA TYR A 2 21.33 3.00 -6.06
C TYR A 2 21.17 3.37 -4.59
N PHE A 3 20.13 4.11 -4.25
CA PHE A 3 19.85 4.55 -2.89
C PHE A 3 18.66 3.75 -2.36
N SER A 4 18.83 3.15 -1.18
CA SER A 4 17.83 2.38 -0.46
C SER A 4 17.82 2.84 0.99
N LEU A 5 16.62 3.02 1.53
CA LEU A 5 16.37 3.38 2.92
C LEU A 5 15.68 2.21 3.62
N ASN A 6 16.23 1.75 4.75
CA ASN A 6 15.71 0.63 5.54
C ASN A 6 15.93 0.91 7.04
N GLY A 7 14.91 0.64 7.86
CA GLY A 7 14.93 0.79 9.32
C GLY A 7 13.92 1.82 9.84
N TYR A 8 14.01 2.15 11.13
CA TYR A 8 13.17 3.19 11.74
C TYR A 8 13.64 4.58 11.29
N ILE A 9 12.89 5.18 10.37
CA ILE A 9 13.17 6.53 9.87
C ILE A 9 12.19 7.48 10.53
N LEU A 10 12.71 8.32 11.42
CA LEU A 10 11.92 9.37 12.05
C LEU A 10 11.98 10.63 11.17
N LEU A 11 10.95 10.85 10.36
CA LEU A 11 10.80 12.04 9.53
C LEU A 11 9.85 13.02 10.23
N GLN A 12 10.39 14.08 10.85
CA GLN A 12 9.58 15.20 11.32
C GLN A 12 9.26 16.11 10.14
N LEU A 13 8.13 15.84 9.47
CA LEU A 13 7.65 16.64 8.35
C LEU A 13 6.73 17.74 8.89
N GLN A 14 7.31 18.84 9.38
CA GLN A 14 6.53 19.95 9.94
C GLN A 14 5.99 20.91 8.88
N ASP A 15 6.62 21.01 7.71
CA ASP A 15 6.18 21.86 6.61
C ASP A 15 6.57 21.22 5.27
N SER A 16 5.68 21.31 4.28
CA SER A 16 5.77 20.66 2.96
C SER A 16 6.86 21.20 2.03
N SER A 17 8.01 21.66 2.55
CA SER A 17 9.14 22.10 1.74
C SER A 17 10.08 20.92 1.42
N GLU A 18 9.92 20.44 0.18
CA GLU A 18 10.92 19.73 -0.64
C GLU A 18 11.55 18.46 -0.06
N ILE A 19 10.74 17.47 0.30
CA ILE A 19 11.25 16.09 0.26
C ILE A 19 11.42 15.73 -1.21
N CYS A 20 12.65 15.77 -1.71
CA CYS A 20 12.98 15.34 -3.06
C CYS A 20 14.08 14.28 -2.95
N LEU A 21 13.70 13.02 -3.17
CA LEU A 21 14.61 11.89 -3.21
C LEU A 21 14.62 11.33 -4.65
N PRO A 22 15.12 12.10 -5.63
CA PRO A 22 14.91 11.82 -7.05
C PRO A 22 15.66 10.59 -7.55
N SER A 23 16.55 10.02 -6.74
CA SER A 23 17.32 8.79 -7.04
C SER A 23 16.89 7.59 -6.18
N LEU A 24 15.93 7.76 -5.26
CA LEU A 24 15.46 6.67 -4.41
C LEU A 24 14.59 5.71 -5.25
N LYS A 25 15.06 4.47 -5.36
CA LYS A 25 14.34 3.41 -6.07
C LYS A 25 13.62 2.47 -5.14
N VAL A 26 14.08 2.35 -3.89
CA VAL A 26 13.54 1.39 -2.93
C VAL A 26 13.42 2.02 -1.56
N LEU A 27 12.21 1.93 -1.01
CA LEU A 27 11.85 2.47 0.28
C LEU A 27 11.17 1.38 1.11
N HIS A 28 11.79 1.00 2.22
CA HIS A 28 11.21 0.09 3.20
C HIS A 28 10.97 0.87 4.51
N LEU A 29 9.72 0.92 4.97
CA LEU A 29 9.33 1.46 6.28
C LEU A 29 8.61 0.36 7.04
N LEU A 30 9.30 -0.28 7.97
CA LEU A 30 8.83 -1.51 8.63
C LEU A 30 8.62 -1.27 10.13
N ASP A 31 7.67 -2.00 10.71
CA ASP A 31 7.32 -2.02 12.13
C ASP A 31 7.05 -0.61 12.71
N MET A 32 6.37 0.24 11.94
CA MET A 32 6.12 1.63 12.34
C MET A 32 4.89 1.73 13.26
N TYR A 33 5.05 2.34 14.43
CA TYR A 33 3.94 2.63 15.36
C TYR A 33 3.43 4.06 15.17
N ASP A 34 2.11 4.26 15.25
CA ASP A 34 1.46 5.58 15.15
C ASP A 34 1.88 6.38 13.91
N LEU A 35 2.12 5.68 12.80
CA LEU A 35 2.56 6.26 11.54
C LEU A 35 1.48 7.21 10.98
N ASP A 36 1.82 8.47 10.79
CA ASP A 36 0.98 9.40 10.03
C ASP A 36 1.08 9.09 8.53
N LEU A 37 0.04 8.44 7.99
CA LEU A 37 -0.01 8.06 6.57
C LEU A 37 -0.09 9.28 5.62
N ASN A 38 -0.47 10.46 6.12
CA ASN A 38 -0.38 11.69 5.32
C ASN A 38 1.08 12.04 5.05
N SER A 39 1.92 11.99 6.08
CA SER A 39 3.38 12.14 5.98
C SER A 39 4.01 11.13 5.01
N VAL A 40 3.55 9.88 5.02
CA VAL A 40 3.98 8.86 4.04
C VAL A 40 3.59 9.26 2.62
N SER A 41 2.36 9.71 2.41
CA SER A 41 1.89 10.14 1.09
C SER A 41 2.72 11.32 0.54
N VAL A 42 3.08 12.27 1.42
CA VAL A 42 3.98 13.38 1.10
C VAL A 42 5.38 12.89 0.73
N LEU A 43 5.96 11.96 1.50
CA LEU A 43 7.25 11.35 1.20
C LEU A 43 7.25 10.65 -0.18
N LEU A 44 6.21 9.87 -0.48
CA LEU A 44 6.07 9.17 -1.75
C LEU A 44 6.00 10.14 -2.95
N SER A 45 5.33 11.29 -2.79
CA SER A 45 5.28 12.32 -3.83
C SER A 45 6.66 12.88 -4.21
N GLY A 46 7.62 12.81 -3.28
CA GLY A 46 9.01 13.23 -3.46
C GLY A 46 9.94 12.21 -4.13
N CYS A 47 9.46 10.98 -4.32
CA CYS A 47 10.25 9.84 -4.79
C CYS A 47 9.92 9.48 -6.24
N LEU A 48 10.36 10.32 -7.19
CA LEU A 48 9.92 10.26 -8.61
C LEU A 48 10.21 8.93 -9.32
N ILE A 49 11.27 8.22 -8.94
CA ILE A 49 11.70 6.97 -9.59
C ILE A 49 11.54 5.74 -8.71
N LEU A 50 10.71 5.81 -7.67
CA LEU A 50 10.50 4.71 -6.73
C LEU A 50 9.94 3.47 -7.44
N GLU A 51 10.69 2.37 -7.43
CA GLU A 51 10.33 1.11 -8.08
C GLU A 51 9.80 0.07 -7.07
N HIS A 52 10.23 0.12 -5.81
CA HIS A 52 9.80 -0.79 -4.74
C HIS A 52 9.42 -0.02 -3.48
N LEU A 53 8.21 -0.28 -2.98
CA LEU A 53 7.72 0.22 -1.71
C LEU A 53 7.29 -0.96 -0.82
N GLU A 54 7.83 -1.01 0.39
CA GLU A 54 7.42 -1.93 1.44
C GLU A 54 7.05 -1.14 2.70
N LEU A 55 5.83 -1.34 3.18
CA LEU A 55 5.29 -0.67 4.37
C LEU A 55 4.76 -1.73 5.33
N SER A 56 5.23 -1.72 6.59
CA SER A 56 4.53 -2.39 7.69
C SER A 56 4.35 -1.46 8.88
N PHE A 57 3.13 -1.43 9.42
CA PHE A 57 2.76 -0.46 10.46
C PHE A 57 1.58 -0.89 11.34
N HIS A 58 1.50 -0.24 12.50
CA HIS A 58 0.50 -0.41 13.54
C HIS A 58 -0.35 0.86 13.69
N PRO A 59 -1.50 0.98 13.00
CA PRO A 59 -2.34 2.16 13.10
C PRO A 59 -3.13 2.19 14.43
N GLY A 60 -3.16 3.36 15.09
CA GLY A 60 -3.99 3.57 16.29
C GLY A 60 -5.50 3.73 15.99
N SER A 61 -5.86 4.06 14.74
CA SER A 61 -7.24 4.17 14.25
C SER A 61 -7.29 3.85 12.76
N LEU A 62 -8.47 3.55 12.20
CA LEU A 62 -8.62 3.26 10.77
C LEU A 62 -8.01 4.39 9.93
N ALA A 63 -6.91 4.09 9.25
CA ALA A 63 -6.09 5.06 8.55
C ALA A 63 -6.26 4.92 7.04
N LYS A 64 -6.03 6.01 6.30
CA LYS A 64 -6.15 6.04 4.83
C LYS A 64 -4.78 6.27 4.20
N LEU A 65 -4.34 5.34 3.37
CA LEU A 65 -3.10 5.45 2.61
C LEU A 65 -3.42 5.77 1.14
N ARG A 66 -2.69 6.71 0.55
CA ARG A 66 -2.75 6.99 -0.88
C ARG A 66 -1.41 6.65 -1.52
N VAL A 67 -1.44 5.78 -2.53
CA VAL A 67 -0.26 5.42 -3.31
C VAL A 67 -0.55 5.72 -4.77
N SER A 68 0.06 6.78 -5.28
CA SER A 68 -0.02 7.15 -6.70
C SER A 68 1.39 7.34 -7.26
N SER A 69 1.83 6.40 -8.09
CA SER A 69 3.16 6.44 -8.70
C SER A 69 3.20 5.67 -10.02
N SER A 70 3.74 6.31 -11.06
CA SER A 70 3.96 5.68 -12.35
C SER A 70 5.27 4.89 -12.42
N SER A 71 6.20 5.06 -11.48
CA SER A 71 7.47 4.33 -11.46
C SER A 71 7.42 3.02 -10.65
N LEU A 72 6.41 2.88 -9.79
CA LEU A 72 6.30 1.76 -8.85
C LEU A 72 6.00 0.44 -9.57
N LYS A 73 6.78 -0.60 -9.23
CA LYS A 73 6.70 -1.96 -9.80
C LYS A 73 6.37 -3.01 -8.74
N TRP A 74 6.86 -2.82 -7.52
CA TRP A 74 6.60 -3.68 -6.36
C TRP A 74 5.98 -2.88 -5.22
N LEU A 75 4.86 -3.37 -4.71
CA LEU A 75 4.19 -2.82 -3.54
C LEU A 75 3.84 -3.94 -2.56
N THR A 76 4.30 -3.78 -1.32
CA THR A 76 3.91 -4.60 -0.17
C THR A 76 3.41 -3.70 0.94
N ILE A 77 2.21 -3.97 1.45
CA ILE A 77 1.63 -3.25 2.60
C ILE A 77 1.11 -4.27 3.61
N GLU A 78 1.62 -4.20 4.83
CA GLU A 78 1.22 -5.03 5.96
C GLU A 78 0.73 -4.19 7.14
N VAL A 79 -0.53 -4.37 7.51
CA VAL A 79 -1.08 -3.79 8.74
C VAL A 79 -1.05 -4.84 9.83
N GLU A 80 -0.21 -4.63 10.84
CA GLU A 80 0.15 -5.65 11.83
C GLU A 80 -0.89 -5.81 12.96
N ASN A 81 -1.96 -5.00 12.95
CA ASN A 81 -3.03 -5.08 13.94
C ASN A 81 -4.42 -5.24 13.30
N SER A 82 -5.43 -5.48 14.14
CA SER A 82 -6.83 -5.67 13.70
C SER A 82 -7.59 -4.39 13.41
N VAL A 83 -6.94 -3.21 13.47
CA VAL A 83 -7.57 -1.94 13.12
C VAL A 83 -7.70 -1.82 11.60
N GLY A 84 -6.70 -2.33 10.87
CA GLY A 84 -6.65 -2.28 9.41
C GLY A 84 -6.39 -0.87 8.85
N ALA A 85 -6.33 -0.78 7.51
CA ALA A 85 -6.26 0.51 6.81
C ALA A 85 -6.98 0.46 5.45
N CYS A 86 -7.44 1.63 5.00
CA CYS A 86 -8.02 1.81 3.68
C CYS A 86 -6.96 2.28 2.68
N LEU A 87 -6.86 1.63 1.53
CA LEU A 87 -5.91 1.98 0.48
C LEU A 87 -6.64 2.64 -0.70
N GLU A 88 -6.08 3.75 -1.18
CA GLU A 88 -6.32 4.28 -2.53
C GLU A 88 -5.03 4.08 -3.33
N ILE A 89 -5.12 3.39 -4.47
CA ILE A 89 -3.97 3.02 -5.26
C ILE A 89 -4.17 3.35 -6.74
N ASP A 90 -3.23 4.07 -7.35
CA ASP A 90 -3.17 4.29 -8.79
C ASP A 90 -1.72 4.18 -9.29
N THR A 91 -1.34 2.98 -9.72
CA THR A 91 0.04 2.63 -10.05
C THR A 91 0.06 1.80 -11.33
N PRO A 92 -0.03 2.42 -12.51
CA PRO A 92 -0.27 1.73 -13.78
C PRO A 92 0.83 0.75 -14.18
N ASN A 93 2.04 0.89 -13.65
CA ASN A 93 3.19 0.04 -13.97
C ASN A 93 3.50 -1.01 -12.88
N LEU A 94 2.61 -1.15 -11.90
CA LEU A 94 2.76 -2.13 -10.83
C LEU A 94 2.68 -3.55 -11.39
N LYS A 95 3.63 -4.39 -10.99
CA LYS A 95 3.75 -5.79 -11.41
C LYS A 95 3.45 -6.77 -10.29
N TYR A 96 3.76 -6.37 -9.06
CA TYR A 96 3.57 -7.19 -7.87
C TYR A 96 2.82 -6.39 -6.81
N LEU A 97 1.79 -7.01 -6.23
CA LEU A 97 0.98 -6.45 -5.18
C LEU A 97 0.86 -7.44 -4.01
N SER A 98 1.26 -7.04 -2.81
CA SER A 98 0.99 -7.80 -1.58
C SER A 98 0.29 -6.91 -0.55
N LEU A 99 -0.87 -7.35 -0.08
CA LEU A 99 -1.71 -6.59 0.86
C LEU A 99 -2.15 -7.50 2.01
N THR A 100 -1.83 -7.08 3.24
CA THR A 100 -2.24 -7.74 4.47
C THR A 100 -3.02 -6.79 5.35
N ASN A 101 -4.24 -7.19 5.73
CA ASN A 101 -5.16 -6.42 6.57
C ASN A 101 -5.54 -5.02 6.01
N ILE A 102 -5.63 -4.93 4.68
CA ILE A 102 -6.04 -3.73 3.94
C ILE A 102 -7.46 -3.88 3.37
N THR A 103 -8.19 -2.77 3.31
CA THR A 103 -9.49 -2.64 2.63
C THR A 103 -9.51 -1.46 1.66
N PHE A 104 -10.60 -1.32 0.91
CA PHE A 104 -10.84 -0.22 -0.03
C PHE A 104 -12.20 0.40 0.27
N ASN A 105 -12.30 1.73 0.20
CA ASN A 105 -13.54 2.44 0.52
C ASN A 105 -14.61 2.26 -0.56
N ASP A 106 -14.22 2.24 -1.83
CA ASP A 106 -15.11 2.10 -2.98
C ASP A 106 -14.32 1.61 -4.21
N ALA A 107 -15.01 1.47 -5.35
CA ALA A 107 -14.39 1.07 -6.60
C ALA A 107 -13.39 2.10 -7.15
N ALA A 108 -13.56 3.38 -6.85
CA ALA A 108 -12.66 4.44 -7.32
C ALA A 108 -11.33 4.47 -6.56
N ALA A 109 -11.29 3.88 -5.35
CA ALA A 109 -10.08 3.68 -4.59
C ALA A 109 -9.09 2.71 -5.27
N VAL A 110 -9.56 1.85 -6.17
CA VAL A 110 -8.70 0.97 -6.99
C VAL A 110 -8.60 1.58 -8.38
N GLY A 111 -7.51 2.31 -8.61
CA GLY A 111 -7.13 2.88 -9.89
C GLY A 111 -6.52 1.83 -10.82
N ASN A 112 -5.51 2.24 -11.59
CA ASN A 112 -5.03 1.42 -12.68
C ASN A 112 -4.04 0.33 -12.23
N LEU A 113 -4.46 -0.95 -12.22
CA LEU A 113 -3.63 -2.12 -11.88
C LEU A 113 -3.53 -3.18 -13.00
N HIS A 114 -3.78 -2.78 -14.26
CA HIS A 114 -3.82 -3.69 -15.40
C HIS A 114 -2.53 -4.49 -15.68
N ASN A 115 -1.38 -4.02 -15.18
CA ASN A 115 -0.07 -4.65 -15.38
C ASN A 115 0.37 -5.55 -14.21
N VAL A 116 -0.45 -5.70 -13.17
CA VAL A 116 -0.13 -6.60 -12.07
C VAL A 116 -0.05 -8.03 -12.62
N GLU A 117 1.05 -8.70 -12.34
CA GLU A 117 1.31 -10.06 -12.76
C GLU A 117 1.05 -11.03 -11.60
N GLU A 118 1.39 -10.61 -10.38
CA GLU A 118 1.26 -11.40 -9.16
C GLU A 118 0.58 -10.57 -8.06
N ALA A 119 -0.43 -11.16 -7.40
CA ALA A 119 -1.12 -10.55 -6.28
C ALA A 119 -1.26 -11.52 -5.10
N TYR A 120 -0.90 -11.06 -3.90
CA TYR A 120 -1.04 -11.76 -2.63
C TYR A 120 -1.94 -10.93 -1.73
N LEU A 121 -3.13 -11.44 -1.44
CA LEU A 121 -4.17 -10.69 -0.73
C LEU A 121 -4.54 -11.47 0.52
N HIS A 122 -4.13 -10.98 1.69
CA HIS A 122 -4.64 -11.43 2.98
C HIS A 122 -5.74 -10.47 3.46
N VAL A 123 -6.96 -10.79 3.05
CA VAL A 123 -8.12 -9.91 3.27
C VAL A 123 -8.61 -10.05 4.70
N PHE A 124 -8.72 -8.92 5.39
CA PHE A 124 -9.26 -8.84 6.74
C PHE A 124 -10.79 -8.80 6.69
N SER A 125 -11.45 -9.72 7.40
CA SER A 125 -12.88 -9.66 7.66
C SER A 125 -13.09 -9.01 9.02
N THR A 126 -13.65 -7.80 9.05
CA THR A 126 -14.46 -7.43 10.22
C THR A 126 -15.82 -8.09 10.09
N SER A 127 -16.51 -8.31 11.21
CA SER A 127 -17.77 -9.04 11.29
C SER A 127 -18.98 -8.37 10.59
N LYS A 128 -18.76 -7.32 9.80
CA LYS A 128 -19.80 -6.66 9.00
C LYS A 128 -19.61 -6.99 7.52
N SER A 129 -20.71 -7.30 6.83
CA SER A 129 -20.77 -7.72 5.43
C SER A 129 -20.33 -6.67 4.40
N GLU A 130 -19.58 -5.64 4.82
CA GLU A 130 -19.22 -4.45 4.05
C GLU A 130 -18.01 -4.67 3.11
N PHE A 131 -17.37 -5.86 3.16
CA PHE A 131 -16.11 -6.14 2.44
C PHE A 131 -16.27 -6.88 1.12
N VAL A 132 -17.46 -7.43 0.83
CA VAL A 132 -17.68 -8.21 -0.39
C VAL A 132 -17.51 -7.31 -1.62
N GLU A 133 -18.07 -6.10 -1.59
CA GLU A 133 -17.98 -5.17 -2.73
C GLU A 133 -16.56 -4.65 -2.98
N PRO A 134 -15.82 -4.12 -1.98
CA PRO A 134 -14.41 -3.74 -2.15
C PRO A 134 -13.53 -4.86 -2.73
N LEU A 135 -13.66 -6.08 -2.20
CA LEU A 135 -12.88 -7.22 -2.68
C LEU A 135 -13.24 -7.58 -4.12
N LEU A 136 -14.54 -7.64 -4.44
CA LEU A 136 -14.98 -7.92 -5.82
C LEU A 136 -14.51 -6.85 -6.80
N ASN A 137 -14.47 -5.58 -6.39
CA ASN A 137 -13.95 -4.50 -7.22
C ASN A 137 -12.45 -4.66 -7.46
N LEU A 138 -11.66 -4.97 -6.42
CA LEU A 138 -10.24 -5.27 -6.58
C LEU A 138 -10.02 -6.46 -7.53
N LEU A 139 -10.75 -7.56 -7.35
CA LEU A 139 -10.66 -8.74 -8.20
C LEU A 139 -11.04 -8.46 -9.66
N ARG A 140 -11.99 -7.55 -9.91
CA ARG A 140 -12.33 -7.09 -11.28
C ARG A 140 -11.17 -6.35 -11.94
N VAL A 141 -10.51 -5.45 -11.21
CA VAL A 141 -9.33 -4.72 -11.73
C VAL A 141 -8.17 -5.69 -11.95
N LEU A 142 -7.99 -6.67 -11.08
CA LEU A 142 -6.99 -7.74 -11.18
C LEU A 142 -7.39 -8.89 -12.12
N SER A 143 -8.37 -8.69 -13.01
CA SER A 143 -8.88 -9.78 -13.88
C SER A 143 -7.86 -10.39 -14.86
N ARG A 144 -6.68 -9.76 -15.05
CA ARG A 144 -5.63 -10.19 -15.99
C ARG A 144 -4.36 -10.73 -15.31
N ILE A 145 -4.34 -10.86 -13.99
CA ILE A 145 -3.15 -11.34 -13.27
C ILE A 145 -2.83 -12.79 -13.61
N LYS A 146 -1.56 -13.16 -13.54
CA LYS A 146 -1.09 -14.52 -13.81
C LYS A 146 -1.16 -15.40 -12.57
N HIS A 147 -0.87 -14.82 -11.40
CA HIS A 147 -0.87 -15.50 -10.11
C HIS A 147 -1.68 -14.72 -9.09
N LEU A 148 -2.63 -15.38 -8.44
CA LEU A 148 -3.43 -14.83 -7.36
C LEU A 148 -3.36 -15.77 -6.16
N GLU A 149 -2.89 -15.24 -5.04
CA GLU A 149 -3.05 -15.88 -3.74
C GLU A 149 -4.02 -15.08 -2.90
N LEU A 150 -5.16 -15.70 -2.58
CA LEU A 150 -6.15 -15.14 -1.68
C LEU A 150 -6.11 -15.92 -0.37
N HIS A 151 -5.70 -15.26 0.69
CA HIS A 151 -5.71 -15.80 2.04
C HIS A 151 -6.85 -15.13 2.81
N SER A 152 -7.57 -15.92 3.61
CA SER A 152 -8.59 -15.41 4.52
C SER A 152 -8.18 -15.63 5.97
N SER A 153 -8.40 -14.61 6.80
CA SER A 153 -8.26 -14.74 8.25
C SER A 153 -9.39 -15.61 8.78
N THR A 154 -9.13 -16.90 8.99
CA THR A 154 -10.02 -17.81 9.72
C THR A 154 -9.77 -17.68 11.22
N LYS A 155 -10.00 -16.48 11.79
CA LYS A 155 -10.06 -16.37 13.25
C LYS A 155 -11.42 -16.87 13.72
N LYS A 156 -11.43 -18.14 14.16
CA LYS A 156 -12.42 -18.71 15.08
C LYS A 156 -12.37 -18.00 16.43
#